data_AF-A0A1B2EC26-F1
#
_entry.id   AF-A0A1B2EC26-F1
#
_cell.length_a   1.000
_cell.length_b   1.000
_cell.length_c   1.000
_cell.angle_alpha   90.00
_cell.angle_beta   90.00
_cell.angle_gamma   90.00
#
_symmetry.space_group_name_H-M   'P 1'
#
loop_
_entity.id
_entity.type
_entity.pdbx_description
1 polymer ?
#
loop_
_entity_poly.entity_id
_entity_poly.type
_entity_poly.pdbx_seq_one_letter_code
_entity_poly.pdbx_strand_id
1 'polypeptide(L)'
;MRFPWSGGRHPCLDLLVETSDTLIGVESKRYEPYRPKTPTALSEAYWRPVWGDSMKGYEGIRDSLRDGSLSFRHLDAAQLVKHAFGLRTAGHRAPEYTDKRPVLLSLFAEPDTWPSGRAVSRTQINAHRDEVRHFADRVAGDEVAFVWCSYSDVLKAWSRSGDERLISHAAAIVERFRLPVDYNSILAQEDG
;
A
#
# COMPACT_ATOMS: atom_id res chain seq x y z
N MET A 1 -6.05 4.45 -13.44
CA MET A 1 -6.24 5.91 -13.33
C MET A 1 -5.26 6.64 -14.24
N ARG A 2 -5.70 7.70 -14.92
CA ARG A 2 -4.82 8.51 -15.77
C ARG A 2 -4.33 9.74 -15.02
N PHE A 3 -3.01 9.91 -14.99
CA PHE A 3 -2.39 11.18 -14.61
C PHE A 3 -2.66 12.26 -15.65
N PRO A 4 -2.55 13.55 -15.29
CA PRO A 4 -3.07 14.64 -16.07
C PRO A 4 -2.15 15.14 -17.20
N TRP A 5 -1.25 14.31 -17.71
CA TRP A 5 -0.33 14.73 -18.77
C TRP A 5 -0.27 13.71 -19.91
N SER A 6 -0.04 14.21 -21.12
CA SER A 6 0.24 13.41 -22.30
C SER A 6 1.65 12.82 -22.20
N GLY A 7 1.76 11.50 -22.32
CA GLY A 7 3.04 10.76 -22.33
C GLY A 7 3.50 10.24 -20.97
N GLY A 8 3.89 8.96 -20.93
CA GLY A 8 4.31 8.24 -19.71
C GLY A 8 3.39 7.07 -19.37
N ARG A 9 3.93 5.98 -18.82
CA ARG A 9 3.10 4.86 -18.32
C ARG A 9 2.35 5.33 -17.09
N HIS A 10 1.02 5.23 -17.11
CA HIS A 10 0.20 5.51 -15.94
C HIS A 10 0.57 4.53 -14.81
N PRO A 11 0.67 5.01 -13.56
CA PRO A 11 0.84 4.11 -12.43
C PRO A 11 -0.34 3.14 -12.39
N CYS A 12 -0.01 1.86 -12.37
CA CYS A 12 -0.97 0.79 -12.36
C CYS A 12 -1.12 0.33 -10.91
N LEU A 13 -2.23 0.73 -10.29
CA LEU A 13 -2.69 0.08 -9.08
C LEU A 13 -3.15 -1.33 -9.41
N ASP A 14 -2.96 -2.26 -8.49
CA ASP A 14 -3.41 -3.65 -8.66
C ASP A 14 -4.94 -3.75 -8.59
N LEU A 15 -5.56 -2.91 -7.77
CA LEU A 15 -7.01 -2.83 -7.60
C LEU A 15 -7.43 -1.39 -7.29
N LEU A 16 -8.62 -1.02 -7.77
CA LEU A 16 -9.31 0.21 -7.39
C LEU A 16 -10.69 -0.18 -6.84
N VAL A 17 -10.98 0.21 -5.61
CA VAL A 17 -12.28 -0.02 -4.97
C VAL A 17 -12.97 1.32 -4.79
N GLU A 18 -14.20 1.40 -5.27
CA GLU A 18 -15.04 2.57 -5.10
C GLU A 18 -16.15 2.24 -4.10
N THR A 19 -16.35 3.14 -3.15
CA THR A 19 -17.50 3.14 -2.23
C THR A 19 -18.31 4.42 -2.46
N SER A 20 -19.38 4.64 -1.70
CA SER A 20 -20.16 5.88 -1.82
C SER A 20 -19.33 7.14 -1.59
N ASP A 21 -18.34 7.10 -0.69
CA ASP A 21 -17.60 8.27 -0.21
C ASP A 21 -16.07 8.15 -0.32
N THR A 22 -15.54 6.99 -0.75
CA THR A 22 -14.10 6.71 -0.73
C THR A 22 -13.65 6.05 -2.03
N LEU A 23 -12.49 6.50 -2.54
CA LEU A 23 -11.75 5.88 -3.64
C LEU A 23 -10.47 5.23 -3.10
N ILE A 24 -10.44 3.90 -3.07
CA ILE A 24 -9.34 3.14 -2.48
C ILE A 24 -8.49 2.53 -3.59
N GLY A 25 -7.27 3.03 -3.76
CA GLY A 25 -6.26 2.37 -4.58
C GLY A 25 -5.48 1.36 -3.75
N VAL A 26 -5.35 0.13 -4.25
CA VAL A 26 -4.61 -0.94 -3.57
C VAL A 26 -3.32 -1.24 -4.33
N GLU A 27 -2.23 -1.27 -3.57
CA GLU A 27 -0.95 -1.82 -3.98
C GLU A 27 -0.69 -3.10 -3.21
N SER A 28 -0.58 -4.22 -3.92
CA SER A 28 -0.43 -5.54 -3.32
C SER A 28 0.93 -6.16 -3.60
N LYS A 29 1.62 -6.64 -2.56
CA LYS A 29 2.92 -7.33 -2.69
C LYS A 29 2.90 -8.66 -1.95
N ARG A 30 3.58 -9.67 -2.47
CA ARG A 30 3.68 -10.99 -1.83
C ARG A 30 5.08 -11.34 -1.38
N TYR A 31 6.04 -11.27 -2.28
CA TYR A 31 7.43 -11.68 -2.04
C TYR A 31 8.43 -10.56 -2.31
N GLU A 32 8.00 -9.56 -3.07
CA GLU A 32 8.77 -8.42 -3.50
C GLU A 32 9.50 -7.76 -2.33
N PRO A 33 8.89 -7.48 -1.16
CA PRO A 33 9.57 -6.79 -0.06
C PRO A 33 10.80 -7.52 0.49
N TYR A 34 10.92 -8.82 0.24
CA TYR A 34 11.99 -9.66 0.78
C TYR A 34 13.03 -10.05 -0.29
N ARG A 35 12.85 -9.57 -1.53
CA ARG A 35 13.82 -9.74 -2.61
C ARG A 35 14.79 -8.57 -2.62
N PRO A 36 16.03 -8.77 -3.11
CA PRO A 36 16.88 -7.66 -3.52
C PRO A 36 16.14 -6.81 -4.55
N LYS A 37 16.14 -5.48 -4.37
CA LYS A 37 15.50 -4.54 -5.29
C LYS A 37 16.48 -3.46 -5.73
N THR A 38 16.28 -3.00 -6.94
CA THR A 38 16.74 -1.67 -7.36
C THR A 38 15.65 -0.67 -6.98
N PRO A 39 15.99 0.46 -6.32
CA PRO A 39 15.01 1.48 -5.99
C PRO A 39 14.25 1.97 -7.23
N THR A 40 12.92 2.08 -7.13
CA THR A 40 12.10 2.65 -8.19
C THR A 40 12.39 4.14 -8.32
N ALA A 41 12.83 4.59 -9.50
CA ALA A 41 13.05 6.01 -9.75
C ALA A 41 11.73 6.75 -10.03
N LEU A 42 11.61 7.97 -9.51
CA LEU A 42 10.55 8.93 -9.86
C LEU A 42 11.00 9.75 -11.07
N SER A 43 10.11 10.01 -12.02
CA SER A 43 10.40 10.93 -13.13
C SER A 43 10.26 12.39 -12.70
N GLU A 44 10.90 13.31 -13.43
CA GLU A 44 10.85 14.76 -13.16
C GLU A 44 9.41 15.33 -13.07
N ALA A 45 8.44 14.68 -13.71
CA ALA A 45 7.03 15.09 -13.64
C ALA A 45 6.47 15.14 -12.20
N TYR A 46 7.04 14.37 -11.27
CA TYR A 46 6.61 14.33 -9.88
C TYR A 46 7.05 15.55 -9.05
N TRP A 47 7.95 16.40 -9.57
CA TRP A 47 8.40 17.65 -8.91
C TRP A 47 7.63 18.90 -9.34
N ARG A 48 6.60 18.75 -10.16
CA ARG A 48 5.75 19.88 -10.55
C ARG A 48 4.95 20.37 -9.32
N PRO A 49 4.80 21.70 -9.13
CA PRO A 49 4.06 22.27 -8.00
C PRO A 49 2.54 22.20 -8.24
N VAL A 50 2.00 20.98 -8.35
CA VAL A 50 0.59 20.72 -8.71
C VAL A 50 -0.15 19.85 -7.67
N TRP A 51 0.53 19.51 -6.57
CA TRP A 51 0.04 18.61 -5.53
C TRP A 51 -0.71 19.31 -4.40
N GLY A 52 -0.77 20.65 -4.41
CA GLY A 52 -1.45 21.44 -3.38
C GLY A 52 -0.75 21.41 -2.02
N ASP A 53 -1.37 22.00 -1.00
CA ASP A 53 -0.76 22.15 0.33
C ASP A 53 -0.98 20.93 1.25
N SER A 54 -1.83 19.99 0.85
CA SER A 54 -2.25 18.84 1.65
C SER A 54 -1.54 17.54 1.26
N MET A 55 -0.38 17.59 0.61
CA MET A 55 0.42 16.42 0.22
C MET A 55 1.87 16.49 0.69
N LYS A 56 2.12 17.29 1.74
CA LYS A 56 3.48 17.63 2.20
C LYS A 56 4.26 16.41 2.68
N GLY A 57 3.59 15.43 3.28
CA GLY A 57 4.23 14.18 3.70
C GLY A 57 4.75 13.37 2.50
N TYR A 58 3.92 13.15 1.47
CA TYR A 58 4.32 12.47 0.24
C TYR A 58 5.38 13.25 -0.55
N GLU A 59 5.29 14.57 -0.61
CA GLU A 59 6.31 15.42 -1.21
C GLU A 59 7.63 15.35 -0.43
N GLY A 60 7.58 15.33 0.91
CA GLY A 60 8.76 15.15 1.75
C GLY A 60 9.44 13.81 1.50
N ILE A 61 8.68 12.71 1.41
CA ILE A 61 9.24 11.40 1.04
C ILE A 61 9.84 11.44 -0.37
N ARG A 62 9.13 11.99 -1.37
CA ARG A 62 9.63 12.17 -2.75
C ARG A 62 10.99 12.86 -2.74
N ASP A 63 11.11 13.96 -2.01
CA ASP A 63 12.31 14.80 -2.00
C ASP A 63 13.46 14.10 -1.29
N SER A 64 13.20 13.50 -0.11
CA SER A 64 14.22 12.75 0.64
C SER A 64 14.70 11.47 -0.07
N LEU A 65 13.87 10.86 -0.93
CA LEU A 65 14.29 9.75 -1.79
C LEU A 65 15.26 10.21 -2.89
N ARG A 66 15.11 11.43 -3.40
CA ARG A 66 15.98 11.98 -4.46
C ARG A 66 17.33 12.41 -3.90
N ASP A 67 17.36 13.05 -2.74
CA ASP A 67 18.61 13.52 -2.13
C ASP A 67 19.34 12.42 -1.34
N GLY A 68 18.69 11.28 -1.09
CA GLY A 68 19.26 10.12 -0.39
C GLY A 68 19.26 10.25 1.13
N SER A 69 18.61 11.26 1.69
CA SER A 69 18.43 11.42 3.15
C SER A 69 17.45 10.40 3.74
N LEU A 70 16.63 9.77 2.89
CA LEU A 70 15.74 8.67 3.26
C LEU A 70 15.87 7.53 2.26
N SER A 71 15.88 6.30 2.78
CA SER A 71 15.86 5.10 1.95
C SER A 71 14.97 4.04 2.56
N PHE A 72 14.27 3.29 1.71
CA PHE A 72 13.49 2.12 2.09
C PHE A 72 14.09 0.91 1.37
N ARG A 73 14.44 -0.13 2.13
CA ARG A 73 15.06 -1.35 1.59
C ARG A 73 13.99 -2.37 1.19
N HIS A 74 12.92 -2.46 1.95
CA HIS A 74 11.86 -3.45 1.79
C HIS A 74 10.62 -2.87 1.10
N LEU A 75 10.21 -1.66 1.51
CA LEU A 75 9.08 -0.93 0.97
C LEU A 75 9.47 -0.20 -0.33
N ASP A 76 8.63 -0.31 -1.36
CA ASP A 76 8.79 0.52 -2.56
C ASP A 76 8.11 1.88 -2.36
N ALA A 77 8.74 2.73 -1.55
CA ALA A 77 8.18 4.03 -1.18
C ALA A 77 7.98 4.95 -2.39
N ALA A 78 8.87 4.88 -3.39
CA ALA A 78 8.71 5.65 -4.61
C ALA A 78 7.45 5.24 -5.37
N GLN A 79 7.16 3.95 -5.49
CA GLN A 79 5.92 3.49 -6.13
C GLN A 79 4.68 3.92 -5.33
N LEU A 80 4.71 3.87 -4.00
CA LEU A 80 3.59 4.35 -3.17
C LEU A 80 3.34 5.84 -3.34
N VAL A 81 4.40 6.66 -3.38
CA VAL A 81 4.30 8.10 -3.69
C VAL A 81 3.66 8.32 -5.07
N LYS A 82 4.04 7.56 -6.09
CA LYS A 82 3.38 7.60 -7.40
C LYS A 82 1.90 7.27 -7.30
N HIS A 83 1.53 6.24 -6.54
CA HIS A 83 0.13 5.84 -6.41
C HIS A 83 -0.70 6.90 -5.67
N ALA A 84 -0.16 7.52 -4.64
CA ALA A 84 -0.82 8.59 -3.91
C ALA A 84 -1.09 9.81 -4.80
N PHE A 85 -0.08 10.31 -5.52
CA PHE A 85 -0.29 11.42 -6.47
C PHE A 85 -1.32 11.09 -7.57
N GLY A 86 -1.48 9.82 -7.91
CA GLY A 86 -2.43 9.34 -8.90
C GLY A 86 -3.85 9.35 -8.38
N LEU A 87 -4.04 8.83 -7.17
CA LEU A 87 -5.31 8.89 -6.44
C LEU A 87 -5.77 10.33 -6.25
N ARG A 88 -4.88 11.21 -5.79
CA ARG A 88 -5.18 12.64 -5.67
C ARG A 88 -5.62 13.24 -7.01
N THR A 89 -4.86 12.98 -8.06
CA THR A 89 -5.21 13.51 -9.39
C THR A 89 -6.62 13.07 -9.80
N ALA A 90 -6.95 11.80 -9.58
CA ALA A 90 -8.24 11.26 -9.95
C ALA A 90 -9.37 11.90 -9.13
N GLY A 91 -9.19 12.04 -7.81
CA GLY A 91 -10.14 12.74 -6.93
C GLY A 91 -10.36 14.21 -7.29
N HIS A 92 -9.41 14.88 -7.94
CA HIS A 92 -9.57 16.29 -8.34
C HIS A 92 -10.05 16.50 -9.78
N ARG A 93 -9.94 15.49 -10.65
CA ARG A 93 -10.12 15.68 -12.11
C ARG A 93 -11.13 14.76 -12.76
N ALA A 94 -11.44 13.63 -12.15
CA ALA A 94 -12.45 12.71 -12.66
C ALA A 94 -13.78 13.05 -11.97
N PRO A 95 -14.81 13.50 -12.72
CA PRO A 95 -16.10 13.86 -12.12
C PRO A 95 -16.73 12.74 -11.29
N GLU A 96 -16.45 11.49 -11.65
CA GLU A 96 -16.85 10.27 -10.91
C GLU A 96 -16.26 10.17 -9.49
N TYR A 97 -15.15 10.86 -9.20
CA TYR A 97 -14.42 10.74 -7.94
C TYR A 97 -14.31 12.04 -7.14
N THR A 98 -14.86 13.16 -7.64
CA THR A 98 -14.70 14.50 -7.04
C THR A 98 -15.08 14.58 -5.56
N ASP A 99 -16.13 13.87 -5.16
CA ASP A 99 -16.64 13.90 -3.78
C ASP A 99 -16.13 12.75 -2.91
N LYS A 100 -15.17 11.97 -3.41
CA LYS A 100 -14.65 10.79 -2.70
C LYS A 100 -13.32 11.08 -2.04
N ARG A 101 -13.19 10.65 -0.79
CA ARG A 101 -11.93 10.66 -0.06
C ARG A 101 -10.95 9.66 -0.71
N PRO A 102 -9.74 10.09 -1.12
CA PRO A 102 -8.75 9.18 -1.67
C PRO A 102 -8.00 8.42 -0.56
N VAL A 103 -7.85 7.11 -0.73
CA VAL A 103 -7.12 6.22 0.19
C VAL A 103 -6.16 5.33 -0.60
N LEU A 104 -4.93 5.25 -0.14
CA LEU A 104 -3.94 4.29 -0.63
C LEU A 104 -3.78 3.16 0.38
N LEU A 105 -4.16 1.95 -0.01
CA LEU A 105 -3.96 0.74 0.77
C LEU A 105 -2.70 -0.01 0.30
N SER A 106 -1.72 -0.16 1.19
CA SER A 106 -0.63 -1.13 1.02
C SER A 106 -1.03 -2.48 1.61
N LEU A 107 -1.25 -3.46 0.74
CA LEU A 107 -1.57 -4.84 1.09
C LEU A 107 -0.34 -5.72 0.89
N PHE A 108 0.06 -6.50 1.90
CA PHE A 108 1.24 -7.34 1.76
C PHE A 108 1.10 -8.73 2.36
N ALA A 109 1.83 -9.70 1.81
CA ALA A 109 1.93 -11.03 2.40
C ALA A 109 3.20 -11.16 3.26
N GLU A 110 3.13 -12.04 4.24
CA GLU A 110 4.24 -12.39 5.12
C GLU A 110 4.49 -13.89 5.07
N PRO A 111 4.91 -14.42 3.91
CA PRO A 111 5.04 -15.86 3.74
C PRO A 111 6.18 -16.41 4.59
N ASP A 112 5.98 -17.57 5.23
CA ASP A 112 7.04 -18.25 5.98
C ASP A 112 8.12 -18.84 5.06
N THR A 113 7.73 -19.22 3.84
CA THR A 113 8.62 -19.85 2.87
C THR A 113 8.48 -19.23 1.47
N TRP A 114 9.60 -19.17 0.77
CA TRP A 114 9.66 -18.97 -0.67
C TRP A 114 9.00 -20.15 -1.41
N PRO A 115 8.62 -19.99 -2.70
CA PRO A 115 8.14 -21.11 -3.51
C PRO A 115 9.10 -22.30 -3.59
N SER A 116 10.40 -22.08 -3.38
CA SER A 116 11.43 -23.12 -3.29
C SER A 116 11.44 -23.90 -1.97
N GLY A 117 10.60 -23.54 -0.99
CA GLY A 117 10.58 -24.11 0.35
C GLY A 117 11.60 -23.49 1.32
N ARG A 118 12.52 -22.62 0.84
CA ARG A 118 13.43 -21.89 1.72
C ARG A 118 12.65 -20.95 2.63
N ALA A 119 13.04 -20.83 3.90
CA ALA A 119 12.43 -19.86 4.81
C ALA A 119 12.64 -18.41 4.34
N VAL A 120 11.62 -17.57 4.55
CA VAL A 120 11.74 -16.10 4.47
C VAL A 120 12.22 -15.60 5.83
N SER A 121 13.17 -14.67 5.84
CA SER A 121 13.73 -14.15 7.09
C SER A 121 12.68 -13.36 7.87
N ARG A 122 12.44 -13.76 9.13
CA ARG A 122 11.58 -13.00 10.04
C ARG A 122 12.09 -11.58 10.29
N THR A 123 13.40 -11.39 10.32
CA THR A 123 14.01 -10.05 10.42
C THR A 123 13.64 -9.18 9.23
N GLN A 124 13.57 -9.73 8.01
CA GLN A 124 13.17 -8.96 6.83
C GLN A 124 11.68 -8.62 6.84
N ILE A 125 10.85 -9.52 7.36
CA ILE A 125 9.40 -9.26 7.51
C ILE A 125 9.16 -8.14 8.53
N ASN A 126 9.83 -8.20 9.68
CA ASN A 126 9.71 -7.16 10.69
C ASN A 126 10.25 -5.82 10.18
N ALA A 127 11.41 -5.81 9.51
CA ALA A 127 11.97 -4.60 8.90
C ALA A 127 11.02 -4.00 7.83
N HIS A 128 10.31 -4.83 7.05
CA HIS A 128 9.28 -4.34 6.15
C HIS A 128 8.12 -3.67 6.89
N ARG A 129 7.62 -4.26 7.99
CA ARG A 129 6.58 -3.63 8.82
C ARG A 129 7.03 -2.29 9.39
N ASP A 130 8.27 -2.22 9.88
CA ASP A 130 8.84 -0.98 10.43
C ASP A 130 8.91 0.11 9.35
N GLU A 131 9.32 -0.26 8.13
CA GLU A 131 9.34 0.65 6.98
C GLU A 131 7.94 1.11 6.55
N VAL A 132 6.95 0.22 6.54
CA VAL A 132 5.54 0.58 6.26
C VAL A 132 5.00 1.54 7.31
N ARG A 133 5.27 1.27 8.60
CA ARG A 133 4.88 2.17 9.68
C ARG A 133 5.57 3.53 9.55
N HIS A 134 6.87 3.54 9.30
CA HIS A 134 7.62 4.77 9.10
C HIS A 134 7.08 5.61 7.92
N PHE A 135 6.71 4.95 6.82
CA PHE A 135 6.04 5.61 5.69
C PHE A 135 4.69 6.20 6.12
N ALA A 136 3.87 5.43 6.85
CA ALA A 136 2.57 5.87 7.33
C ALA A 136 2.68 7.11 8.22
N ASP A 137 3.60 7.10 9.18
CA ASP A 137 3.82 8.22 10.11
C ASP A 137 4.22 9.51 9.36
N ARG A 138 5.00 9.39 8.28
CA ARG A 138 5.48 10.52 7.47
C ARG A 138 4.38 11.17 6.61
N VAL A 139 3.37 10.41 6.23
CA VAL A 139 2.26 10.87 5.36
C VAL A 139 0.95 11.07 6.14
N ALA A 140 0.98 10.89 7.46
CA ALA A 140 -0.18 11.11 8.31
C ALA A 140 -0.70 12.54 8.16
N GLY A 141 -2.00 12.67 7.90
CA GLY A 141 -2.65 13.97 7.69
C GLY A 141 -2.62 14.50 6.25
N ASP A 142 -1.90 13.87 5.33
CA ASP A 142 -2.01 14.20 3.91
C ASP A 142 -3.39 13.80 3.36
N GLU A 143 -3.79 14.46 2.27
CA GLU A 143 -5.09 14.32 1.60
C GLU A 143 -5.37 12.88 1.18
N VAL A 144 -4.35 12.19 0.65
CA VAL A 144 -4.43 10.76 0.33
C VAL A 144 -4.04 9.96 1.55
N ALA A 145 -5.04 9.48 2.27
CA ALA A 145 -4.80 8.70 3.47
C ALA A 145 -4.07 7.40 3.14
N PHE A 146 -3.00 7.10 3.89
CA PHE A 146 -2.29 5.84 3.77
C PHE A 146 -2.77 4.86 4.83
N VAL A 147 -3.22 3.69 4.38
CA VAL A 147 -3.58 2.56 5.24
C VAL A 147 -2.79 1.33 4.80
N TRP A 148 -2.58 0.40 5.71
CA TRP A 148 -1.82 -0.80 5.42
C TRP A 148 -2.33 -1.98 6.21
N CYS A 149 -2.27 -3.17 5.62
CA CYS A 149 -2.57 -4.42 6.31
C CYS A 149 -1.90 -5.59 5.60
N SER A 150 -1.83 -6.73 6.30
CA SER A 150 -1.40 -7.98 5.69
C SER A 150 -2.58 -8.74 5.07
N TYR A 151 -2.31 -9.63 4.12
CA TYR A 151 -3.31 -10.60 3.66
C TYR A 151 -3.88 -11.43 4.82
N SER A 152 -3.07 -11.72 5.83
CA SER A 152 -3.55 -12.41 7.03
C SER A 152 -4.60 -11.59 7.77
N ASP A 153 -4.46 -10.27 7.87
CA ASP A 153 -5.45 -9.41 8.53
C ASP A 153 -6.78 -9.39 7.76
N VAL A 154 -6.72 -9.34 6.42
CA VAL A 154 -7.90 -9.44 5.55
C VAL A 154 -8.61 -10.78 5.74
N LEU A 155 -7.86 -11.88 5.73
CA LEU A 155 -8.42 -13.23 5.89
C LEU A 155 -9.00 -13.45 7.28
N LYS A 156 -8.40 -12.86 8.33
CA LYS A 156 -9.00 -12.84 9.68
C LYS A 156 -10.33 -12.11 9.67
N ALA A 157 -10.41 -10.93 9.06
CA ALA A 157 -11.66 -10.18 8.96
C ALA A 157 -12.75 -10.98 8.23
N TRP A 158 -12.39 -11.63 7.12
CA TRP A 158 -13.29 -12.49 6.35
C TRP A 158 -13.75 -13.72 7.13
N SER A 159 -12.87 -14.36 7.91
CA SER A 159 -13.22 -15.51 8.76
C SER A 159 -14.19 -15.16 9.89
N ARG A 160 -14.28 -13.88 10.26
CA ARG A 160 -15.19 -13.35 11.27
C ARG A 160 -16.42 -12.69 10.65
N SER A 161 -16.53 -12.69 9.32
CA SER A 161 -17.73 -12.23 8.64
C SER A 161 -18.90 -13.16 8.96
N GLY A 162 -20.13 -12.64 8.97
CA GLY A 162 -21.33 -13.47 9.07
C GLY A 162 -21.65 -14.25 7.78
N ASP A 163 -20.79 -14.20 6.76
CA ASP A 163 -21.00 -14.82 5.45
C ASP A 163 -20.22 -16.14 5.34
N GLU A 164 -20.93 -17.26 5.41
CA GLU A 164 -20.35 -18.61 5.35
C GLU A 164 -19.51 -18.86 4.08
N ARG A 165 -19.86 -18.24 2.94
CA ARG A 165 -19.10 -18.38 1.70
C ARG A 165 -17.76 -17.67 1.82
N LEU A 166 -17.76 -16.48 2.43
CA LEU A 166 -16.55 -15.69 2.63
C LEU A 166 -15.62 -16.35 3.67
N ILE A 167 -16.18 -16.91 4.75
CA ILE A 167 -15.43 -17.71 5.73
C ILE A 167 -14.77 -18.91 5.04
N SER A 168 -15.53 -19.68 4.27
CA SER A 168 -15.04 -20.88 3.57
C SER A 168 -13.95 -20.51 2.54
N HIS A 169 -14.13 -19.40 1.84
CA HIS A 169 -13.15 -18.90 0.89
C HIS A 169 -11.85 -18.47 1.58
N ALA A 170 -11.94 -17.79 2.71
CA ALA A 170 -10.76 -17.41 3.50
C ALA A 170 -9.96 -18.64 3.93
N ALA A 171 -10.62 -19.69 4.43
CA ALA A 171 -9.98 -20.95 4.80
C ALA A 171 -9.26 -21.60 3.60
N ALA A 172 -9.90 -21.66 2.42
CA ALA A 172 -9.29 -22.22 1.21
C ALA A 172 -8.04 -21.44 0.76
N ILE A 173 -8.03 -20.11 0.89
CA ILE A 173 -6.85 -19.29 0.59
C ILE A 173 -5.70 -19.60 1.56
N VAL A 174 -5.99 -19.68 2.86
CA VAL A 174 -4.98 -19.99 3.89
C VAL A 174 -4.33 -21.34 3.61
N GLU A 175 -5.13 -22.38 3.33
CA GLU A 175 -4.62 -23.71 3.00
C GLU A 175 -3.77 -23.70 1.73
N ARG A 176 -4.28 -23.08 0.65
CA ARG A 176 -3.64 -23.09 -0.67
C ARG A 176 -2.31 -22.35 -0.70
N PHE A 177 -2.19 -21.27 0.07
CA PHE A 177 -1.04 -20.37 0.05
C PHE A 177 -0.17 -20.42 1.31
N ARG A 178 -0.58 -21.20 2.31
CA ARG A 178 0.11 -21.38 3.61
C ARG A 178 0.45 -20.04 4.25
N LEU A 179 -0.55 -19.16 4.31
CA LEU A 179 -0.38 -17.85 4.93
C LEU A 179 -0.43 -17.98 6.46
N PRO A 180 0.46 -17.30 7.20
CA PRO A 180 0.41 -17.32 8.65
C PRO A 180 -0.76 -16.47 9.13
N VAL A 181 -1.88 -17.12 9.45
CA VAL A 181 -3.07 -16.46 10.00
C VAL A 181 -3.20 -16.82 11.47
N ASP A 182 -2.87 -15.88 12.34
CA ASP A 182 -3.10 -16.03 13.77
C ASP A 182 -4.53 -15.57 14.15
N TYR A 183 -5.44 -16.53 14.32
CA TYR A 183 -6.82 -16.24 14.70
C TYR A 183 -6.99 -15.77 16.17
N ASN A 184 -5.93 -15.84 16.99
CA ASN A 184 -5.95 -15.57 18.43
C ASN A 184 -5.36 -14.20 18.86
N SER A 185 -4.70 -13.43 17.97
CA SER A 185 -4.18 -12.10 18.33
C SER A 185 -5.24 -11.00 18.25
N ILE A 186 -5.35 -10.23 19.34
CA ILE A 186 -6.31 -9.15 19.60
C ILE A 186 -5.73 -7.81 19.11
N LEU A 187 -6.61 -7.02 18.49
CA LEU A 187 -6.63 -5.55 18.33
C LEU A 187 -5.32 -4.79 18.63
N ALA A 188 -4.67 -4.32 17.57
CA ALA A 188 -3.70 -3.22 17.65
C ALA A 188 -3.91 -2.28 16.46
N GLN A 189 -5.14 -1.81 16.29
CA GLN A 189 -5.48 -0.60 15.52
C GLN A 189 -6.65 0.11 16.23
N GLU A 190 -6.52 0.31 17.53
CA GLU A 190 -7.12 1.45 18.21
C GLU A 190 -5.97 2.17 18.93
N ASP A 191 -5.98 3.49 18.84
CA ASP A 191 -5.07 4.49 19.43
C ASP A 191 -3.76 4.82 18.68
N GLY A 192 -3.80 5.99 18.01
CA GLY A 192 -2.68 6.70 17.40
C GLY A 192 -3.15 7.75 16.40
#